data_AF-A0A554VJN9-F1
#
_entry.id   AF-A0A554VJN9-F1
#
_cell.length_a   1.000
_cell.length_b   1.000
_cell.length_c   1.000
_cell.angle_alpha   90.00
_cell.angle_beta   90.00
_cell.angle_gamma   90.00
#
_symmetry.space_group_name_H-M   'P 1'
#
loop_
_entity.id
_entity.type
_entity.pdbx_description
1 polymer ?
#
loop_
_entity_poly.entity_id
_entity_poly.type
_entity_poly.pdbx_seq_one_letter_code
_entity_poly.pdbx_strand_id
1 'polypeptide(L)'
;MKQFKFLILIALALVSITVSAQEKEKPRPEFKEIYFVNRYNERVTELRVEDEFMYMVVETANAIGEKVTLSLDEEDGDFIYKGKYVSANDDIKLKIRKNIQKIKFIIYNSVLKKHRKLKEKANAKKKE
;
A
#
# COMPACT_ATOMS: atom_id res chain seq x y z
N MET A 1 6.40 83.14 -22.14
CA MET A 1 7.18 81.96 -21.65
C MET A 1 7.22 82.04 -20.13
N LYS A 2 6.22 81.62 -19.35
CA LYS A 2 5.76 80.27 -18.97
C LYS A 2 6.88 79.34 -18.50
N GLN A 3 7.01 79.14 -17.18
CA GLN A 3 7.36 77.86 -16.54
C GLN A 3 6.87 77.87 -15.07
N PHE A 4 5.69 77.31 -14.82
CA PHE A 4 5.19 76.97 -13.48
C PHE A 4 5.73 75.57 -13.14
N LYS A 5 6.55 75.43 -12.09
CA LYS A 5 7.05 74.13 -11.65
C LYS A 5 6.00 73.46 -10.76
N PHE A 6 5.33 72.45 -11.30
CA PHE A 6 4.45 71.55 -10.55
C PHE A 6 5.30 70.45 -9.91
N LEU A 7 5.36 70.41 -8.58
CA LEU A 7 5.96 69.31 -7.82
C LEU A 7 4.86 68.27 -7.56
N ILE A 8 4.91 67.15 -8.27
CA ILE A 8 4.01 66.01 -8.06
C ILE A 8 4.64 65.12 -6.98
N LEU A 9 4.07 65.14 -5.77
CA LEU A 9 4.34 64.14 -4.74
C LEU A 9 3.55 62.88 -5.09
N ILE A 10 4.22 61.84 -5.59
CA ILE A 10 3.61 60.52 -5.78
C ILE A 10 3.75 59.75 -4.46
N ALA A 11 2.65 59.63 -3.73
CA ALA A 11 2.56 58.73 -2.58
C ALA A 11 2.49 57.27 -3.09
N LEU A 12 3.61 56.55 -3.00
CA LEU A 12 3.65 55.10 -3.26
C LEU A 12 2.97 54.37 -2.08
N ALA A 13 1.70 54.01 -2.23
CA ALA A 13 1.04 53.08 -1.33
C ALA A 13 1.51 51.65 -1.67
N LEU A 14 2.48 51.14 -0.91
CA LEU A 14 2.87 49.73 -0.91
C LEU A 14 1.73 48.89 -0.32
N VAL A 15 0.81 48.44 -1.18
CA VAL A 15 -0.16 47.40 -0.83
C VAL A 15 0.63 46.09 -0.71
N SER A 16 1.03 45.77 0.53
CA SER A 16 1.62 44.48 0.85
C SER A 16 0.50 43.43 0.84
N ILE A 17 0.30 42.79 -0.31
CA ILE A 17 -0.58 41.62 -0.41
C ILE A 17 0.12 40.47 0.31
N THR A 18 -0.20 40.25 1.58
CA THR A 18 0.16 39.01 2.25
C THR A 18 -0.73 37.90 1.71
N VAL A 19 -0.23 37.14 0.73
CA VAL A 19 -0.83 35.88 0.33
C VAL A 19 -0.63 34.91 1.49
N SER A 20 -1.67 34.76 2.32
CA SER A 20 -1.72 33.68 3.30
C SER A 20 -1.96 32.38 2.55
N ALA A 21 -0.88 31.63 2.28
CA ALA A 21 -0.97 30.29 1.77
C ALA A 21 -1.58 29.41 2.87
N GLN A 22 -2.89 29.14 2.79
CA GLN A 22 -3.51 28.11 3.62
C GLN A 22 -2.88 26.76 3.26
N GLU A 23 -2.08 26.20 4.16
CA GLU A 23 -1.64 24.80 4.07
C GLU A 23 -2.90 23.92 4.07
N LYS A 24 -3.28 23.41 2.90
CA LYS A 24 -4.30 22.38 2.82
C LYS A 24 -3.78 21.15 3.56
N GLU A 25 -4.48 20.74 4.63
CA GLU A 25 -4.16 19.50 5.32
C GLU A 25 -4.07 18.35 4.31
N LYS A 26 -2.97 17.60 4.36
CA LYS A 26 -2.81 16.43 3.50
C LYS A 26 -3.90 15.41 3.86
N PRO A 27 -4.59 14.83 2.87
CA PRO A 27 -5.63 13.86 3.15
C PRO A 27 -5.04 12.65 3.87
N ARG A 28 -5.78 12.13 4.87
CA ARG A 28 -5.33 11.00 5.69
C ARG A 28 -5.30 9.70 4.85
N PRO A 29 -4.36 8.78 5.12
CA PRO A 29 -4.38 7.44 4.53
C PRO A 29 -5.67 6.70 4.86
N GLU A 30 -6.21 5.99 3.88
CA GLU A 30 -7.44 5.22 3.98
C GLU A 30 -7.25 3.83 3.36
N PHE A 31 -7.72 2.79 4.05
CA PHE A 31 -7.82 1.42 3.54
C PHE A 31 -9.26 1.17 3.10
N LYS A 32 -9.42 0.76 1.85
CA LYS A 32 -10.74 0.51 1.27
C LYS A 32 -11.11 -0.95 1.33
N GLU A 33 -10.24 -1.81 0.81
CA GLU A 33 -10.55 -3.24 0.69
C GLU A 33 -9.28 -4.07 0.55
N ILE A 34 -9.36 -5.33 0.99
CA ILE A 34 -8.37 -6.38 0.75
C ILE A 34 -9.12 -7.62 0.26
N TYR A 35 -8.67 -8.19 -0.84
CA TYR A 35 -9.30 -9.39 -1.42
C TYR A 35 -8.31 -10.16 -2.30
N PHE A 36 -8.62 -11.42 -2.58
CA PHE A 36 -7.83 -12.25 -3.48
C PHE A 36 -8.42 -12.30 -4.90
N VAL A 37 -7.52 -12.31 -5.89
CA VAL A 37 -7.86 -12.59 -7.28
C VAL A 37 -6.92 -13.63 -7.88
N ASN A 38 -7.45 -14.40 -8.83
CA ASN A 38 -6.66 -15.35 -9.60
C ASN A 38 -5.80 -14.64 -10.67
N ARG A 39 -5.09 -15.42 -11.49
CA ARG A 39 -4.27 -14.92 -12.60
C ARG A 39 -5.06 -14.16 -13.67
N TYR A 40 -6.37 -14.34 -13.75
CA TYR A 40 -7.28 -13.70 -14.68
C TYR A 40 -7.99 -12.47 -14.09
N ASN A 41 -7.61 -12.07 -12.87
CA ASN A 41 -8.19 -10.94 -12.13
C ASN A 41 -9.65 -11.15 -11.69
N GLU A 42 -10.09 -12.39 -11.59
CA GLU A 42 -11.39 -12.75 -11.06
C GLU A 42 -11.28 -12.90 -9.55
N ARG A 43 -12.27 -12.41 -8.80
CA ARG A 43 -12.32 -12.60 -7.34
C ARG A 43 -12.42 -14.08 -7.00
N VAL A 44 -11.66 -14.48 -6.00
CA VAL A 44 -11.61 -15.86 -5.52
C VAL A 44 -12.11 -15.89 -4.08
N THR A 45 -13.05 -16.79 -3.82
CA THR A 45 -13.57 -17.06 -2.47
C THR A 45 -13.05 -18.38 -1.91
N GLU A 46 -12.44 -19.22 -2.75
CA GLU A 46 -11.90 -20.54 -2.37
C GLU A 46 -10.56 -20.77 -3.04
N LEU A 47 -9.56 -21.22 -2.27
CA LEU A 47 -8.24 -21.51 -2.81
C LEU A 47 -8.24 -22.82 -3.58
N ARG A 48 -7.67 -22.80 -4.78
CA ARG A 48 -7.41 -24.01 -5.57
C ARG A 48 -5.91 -24.17 -5.74
N VAL A 49 -5.37 -25.30 -5.28
CA VAL A 49 -3.92 -25.55 -5.31
C VAL A 49 -3.40 -25.58 -6.76
N GLU A 50 -4.26 -25.95 -7.71
CA GLU A 50 -4.01 -25.97 -9.15
C GLU A 50 -3.76 -24.59 -9.76
N ASP A 51 -4.21 -23.51 -9.11
CA ASP A 51 -3.96 -22.14 -9.59
C ASP A 51 -2.49 -21.71 -9.40
N GLU A 52 -1.71 -22.47 -8.61
CA GLU A 52 -0.31 -22.27 -8.22
C GLU A 52 -0.02 -20.97 -7.44
N PHE A 53 -0.70 -19.89 -7.75
CA PHE A 53 -0.54 -18.57 -7.15
C PHE A 53 -1.82 -17.74 -7.26
N MET A 54 -1.91 -16.74 -6.39
CA MET A 54 -2.92 -15.69 -6.47
C MET A 54 -2.33 -14.32 -6.18
N TYR A 55 -3.13 -13.30 -6.40
CA TYR A 55 -2.82 -11.94 -6.01
C TYR A 55 -3.72 -11.50 -4.88
N MET A 56 -3.12 -11.11 -3.76
CA MET A 56 -3.80 -10.27 -2.78
C MET A 56 -3.81 -8.85 -3.33
N VAL A 57 -4.99 -8.27 -3.47
CA VAL A 57 -5.20 -6.88 -3.87
C VAL A 57 -5.41 -6.07 -2.60
N VAL A 58 -4.66 -4.97 -2.47
CA VAL A 58 -4.81 -4.00 -1.39
C VAL A 58 -5.22 -2.68 -2.01
N GLU A 59 -6.43 -2.22 -1.70
CA GLU A 59 -6.99 -0.97 -2.17
C GLU A 59 -6.93 0.11 -1.09
N THR A 60 -6.36 1.26 -1.44
CA THR A 60 -6.10 2.37 -0.53
C THR A 60 -6.33 3.72 -1.22
N ALA A 61 -6.51 4.76 -0.42
CA ALA A 61 -6.39 6.15 -0.85
C ALA A 61 -5.39 6.89 0.05
N ASN A 62 -4.57 7.75 -0.54
CA ASN A 62 -3.58 8.58 0.16
C ASN A 62 -2.58 7.80 1.03
N ALA A 63 -2.40 6.50 0.80
CA ALA A 63 -1.53 5.64 1.61
C ALA A 63 -0.19 5.33 0.93
N ILE A 64 0.13 5.93 -0.23
CA ILE A 64 1.41 5.68 -0.91
C ILE A 64 2.57 6.12 -0.01
N GLY A 65 3.47 5.18 0.29
CA GLY A 65 4.57 5.38 1.22
C GLY A 65 4.36 4.72 2.58
N GLU A 66 3.11 4.43 2.96
CA GLU A 66 2.76 3.83 4.24
C GLU A 66 3.25 2.40 4.38
N LYS A 67 3.62 2.02 5.61
CA LYS A 67 3.94 0.65 5.99
C LYS A 67 2.70 0.02 6.60
N VAL A 68 2.37 -1.18 6.14
CA VAL A 68 1.15 -1.89 6.51
C VAL A 68 1.52 -3.27 6.99
N THR A 69 0.86 -3.72 8.04
CA THR A 69 0.85 -5.10 8.49
C THR A 69 -0.51 -5.69 8.13
N LEU A 70 -0.50 -6.81 7.41
CA LEU A 70 -1.70 -7.55 7.06
C LEU A 70 -1.65 -8.91 7.74
N SER A 71 -2.75 -9.27 8.40
CA SER A 71 -2.96 -10.61 8.92
C SER A 71 -3.71 -11.43 7.88
N LEU A 72 -3.42 -12.73 7.82
CA LEU A 72 -4.19 -13.69 7.04
C LEU A 72 -5.21 -14.34 7.96
N ASP A 73 -6.40 -14.62 7.46
CA ASP A 73 -7.39 -15.39 8.19
C ASP A 73 -7.20 -16.90 7.96
N GLU A 74 -7.76 -17.74 8.82
CA GLU A 74 -7.65 -19.21 8.69
C GLU A 74 -8.25 -19.74 7.38
N GLU A 75 -9.25 -19.04 6.85
CA GLU A 75 -9.92 -19.36 5.59
C GLU A 75 -9.10 -18.94 4.35
N ASP A 76 -8.17 -18.00 4.50
CA ASP A 76 -7.28 -17.55 3.40
C ASP A 76 -6.24 -18.62 3.04
N GLY A 77 -6.00 -19.59 3.94
CA GLY A 77 -5.11 -20.73 3.77
C GLY A 77 -3.61 -20.43 3.80
N ASP A 78 -2.84 -21.39 3.29
CA ASP A 78 -1.39 -21.44 3.42
C ASP A 78 -0.69 -20.94 2.15
N PHE A 79 0.29 -20.05 2.30
CA PHE A 79 1.03 -19.49 1.17
C PHE A 79 2.54 -19.53 1.33
N ILE A 80 3.23 -19.30 0.21
CA ILE A 80 4.63 -18.90 0.16
C ILE A 80 4.73 -17.46 -0.33
N TYR A 81 5.28 -16.58 0.50
CA TYR A 81 5.54 -15.18 0.17
C TYR A 81 7.01 -14.85 0.39
N LYS A 82 7.66 -14.26 -0.63
CA LYS A 82 9.11 -13.94 -0.61
C LYS A 82 9.98 -15.12 -0.12
N GLY A 83 9.62 -16.34 -0.52
CA GLY A 83 10.34 -17.55 -0.17
C GLY A 83 10.18 -18.01 1.28
N LYS A 84 9.16 -17.51 2.01
CA LYS A 84 8.80 -17.97 3.35
C LYS A 84 7.40 -18.55 3.33
N TYR A 85 7.21 -19.64 4.08
CA TYR A 85 5.86 -20.11 4.41
C TYR A 85 5.20 -19.10 5.34
N VAL A 86 3.95 -18.77 5.03
CA VAL A 86 3.08 -17.85 5.78
C VAL A 86 1.70 -18.48 5.87
N SER A 87 1.13 -18.48 7.06
CA SER A 87 -0.22 -18.97 7.35
C SER A 87 -1.01 -17.92 8.14
N ALA A 88 -2.24 -18.25 8.55
CA ALA A 88 -3.13 -17.38 9.34
C ALA A 88 -2.52 -16.77 10.62
N ASN A 89 -1.43 -17.34 11.13
CA ASN A 89 -0.75 -16.84 12.32
C ASN A 89 0.42 -15.90 12.01
N ASP A 90 0.64 -15.54 10.74
CA ASP A 90 1.78 -14.76 10.29
C ASP A 90 1.37 -13.38 9.75
N ASP A 91 2.02 -12.36 10.29
CA ASP A 91 1.90 -10.98 9.82
C ASP A 91 2.73 -10.73 8.55
N ILE A 92 2.10 -10.17 7.52
CA ILE A 92 2.75 -9.75 6.28
C ILE A 92 2.96 -8.25 6.29
N LYS A 93 4.23 -7.84 6.38
CA LYS A 93 4.63 -6.43 6.30
C LYS A 93 4.90 -6.01 4.86
N LEU A 94 4.24 -4.95 4.41
CA LEU A 94 4.39 -4.37 3.09
C LEU A 94 4.44 -2.85 3.11
N LYS A 95 4.94 -2.27 2.02
CA LYS A 95 4.89 -0.83 1.76
C LYS A 95 3.91 -0.59 0.62
N ILE A 96 2.99 0.36 0.79
CA ILE A 96 2.07 0.76 -0.28
C ILE A 96 2.83 1.61 -1.28
N ARG A 97 2.74 1.21 -2.55
CA ARG A 97 3.40 1.86 -3.69
C ARG A 97 2.39 2.39 -4.71
N LYS A 98 1.15 1.92 -4.67
CA LYS A 98 0.04 2.28 -5.55
C LYS A 98 -1.26 2.19 -4.76
N ASN A 99 -2.26 2.99 -5.14
CA ASN A 99 -3.60 2.94 -4.55
C ASN A 99 -4.23 1.54 -4.68
N ILE A 100 -4.04 0.88 -5.83
CA ILE A 100 -4.38 -0.54 -6.03
C ILE A 100 -3.07 -1.30 -6.18
N GLN A 101 -2.72 -2.11 -5.19
CA GLN A 101 -1.48 -2.88 -5.16
C GLN A 101 -1.76 -4.38 -5.15
N LYS A 102 -1.28 -5.07 -6.19
CA LYS A 102 -1.31 -6.54 -6.28
C LYS A 102 -0.04 -7.15 -5.72
N ILE A 103 -0.18 -8.09 -4.80
CA ILE A 103 0.93 -8.82 -4.20
C ILE A 103 0.76 -10.31 -4.52
N LYS A 104 1.76 -10.90 -5.19
CA LYS A 104 1.74 -12.31 -5.56
C LYS A 104 2.03 -13.21 -4.34
N PHE A 105 1.16 -14.17 -4.10
CA PHE A 105 1.34 -15.27 -3.17
C PHE A 105 1.34 -16.58 -3.93
N ILE A 106 2.31 -17.45 -3.66
CA ILE A 106 2.31 -18.81 -4.21
C ILE A 106 1.48 -19.66 -3.26
N ILE A 107 0.55 -20.44 -3.77
CA ILE A 107 -0.29 -21.33 -2.95
C ILE A 107 0.58 -22.47 -2.41
N TYR A 108 0.47 -22.76 -1.12
CA TYR A 108 1.18 -23.89 -0.55
C TYR A 108 0.66 -25.21 -1.16
N ASN A 109 1.57 -26.10 -1.51
CA ASN A 109 1.26 -27.40 -2.08
C ASN A 109 2.09 -28.44 -1.34
N SER A 110 1.43 -29.30 -0.57
CA SER A 110 2.08 -30.31 0.27
C SER A 110 2.82 -31.37 -0.54
N VAL A 111 2.46 -31.58 -1.81
CA VAL A 111 3.15 -32.53 -2.71
C VAL A 111 4.55 -32.04 -3.07
N LEU A 112 4.74 -30.72 -3.15
CA LEU A 112 6.03 -30.12 -3.51
C LEU A 112 7.01 -30.14 -2.33
N LYS A 113 8.09 -30.92 -2.46
CA LYS A 113 9.15 -31.04 -1.44
C LYS A 113 9.70 -29.68 -0.98
N LYS A 114 9.83 -28.72 -1.91
CA LYS A 114 10.30 -27.36 -1.60
C LYS A 114 9.37 -26.64 -0.63
N HIS A 115 8.05 -26.78 -0.80
CA HIS A 115 7.06 -26.09 0.04
C HIS A 115 7.07 -26.69 1.46
N ARG A 116 7.12 -28.02 1.56
CA ARG A 116 7.25 -28.71 2.86
C ARG A 116 8.47 -28.22 3.66
N LYS A 117 9.64 -28.11 3.01
CA LYS A 117 10.85 -27.58 3.66
C LYS A 117 10.70 -26.15 4.16
N LEU A 118 9.95 -25.30 3.44
CA LEU A 118 9.68 -23.93 3.88
C LEU A 118 8.77 -23.91 5.12
N LYS A 119 7.74 -24.77 5.15
CA LYS A 119 6.85 -24.94 6.32
C LYS A 119 7.60 -25.47 7.54
N GLU A 120 8.42 -26.50 7.37
CA GLU A 120 9.29 -27.05 8.42
C GLU A 120 10.22 -25.97 9.01
N LYS A 121 10.88 -25.20 8.13
CA LYS A 121 11.77 -24.10 8.55
C LYS A 121 11.02 -23.00 9.30
N ALA A 122 9.80 -22.67 8.89
CA ALA A 122 8.98 -21.68 9.59
C ALA A 122 8.58 -22.20 10.98
N ASN A 123 8.13 -23.45 11.07
CA ASN A 123 7.72 -24.06 12.34
C ASN A 123 8.87 -24.25 13.33
N ALA A 124 10.08 -24.57 12.85
CA ALA A 124 11.26 -24.66 13.70
C ALA A 124 11.57 -23.31 14.39
N LYS A 125 11.47 -22.20 13.66
CA LYS A 125 11.70 -20.84 14.18
C LYS A 125 10.65 -20.37 15.19
N LYS A 126 9.43 -20.92 15.14
CA LYS A 126 8.35 -20.58 16.09
C LYS A 126 8.51 -21.28 17.45
N LYS A 127 9.40 -22.27 17.53
CA LYS A 127 9.68 -23.05 18.76
C LYS A 127 10.90 -22.55 19.54
N GLU A 128 11.66 -21.63 18.96
CA GLU A 128 12.79 -20.93 19.60
C GLU A 128 12.27 -19.68 20.33
#